data_AF-A0A914DLD8-F1
#
_entry.id   AF-A0A914DLD8-F1
#
_cell.length_a   1.000
_cell.length_b   1.000
_cell.length_c   1.000
_cell.angle_alpha   90.00
_cell.angle_beta   90.00
_cell.angle_gamma   90.00
#
_symmetry.space_group_name_H-M   'P 1'
#
loop_
_entity.id
_entity.type
_entity.pdbx_description
1 polymer ?
#
loop_
_entity_poly.entity_id
_entity_poly.type
_entity_poly.pdbx_seq_one_letter_code
_entity_poly.pdbx_strand_id
1 'polypeptide(L)'
;MDSDFPDNINLYELLGCNKTSTPDQINAEYKARVRDFHPDKVDDSEKETAERQFRLLTTAKDILCDQNKRKHYDMYLSMGSQMSLKEWMDNQEKLQQTMHWVQLKEPTPMIAGTQNLNGQNQKREGWKSHESATLQAFRSYKI
;
A
#
# COMPACT_ATOMS: atom_id res chain seq x y z
N MET A 1 20.26 -18.23 -5.50
CA MET A 1 19.03 -17.52 -5.13
C MET A 1 19.39 -16.71 -3.91
N ASP A 2 19.91 -15.52 -4.16
CA ASP A 2 20.39 -14.59 -3.14
C ASP A 2 19.17 -13.94 -2.49
N SER A 3 18.67 -14.57 -1.43
CA SER A 3 17.57 -14.00 -0.66
C SER A 3 18.15 -12.86 0.18
N ASP A 4 17.85 -11.62 -0.19
CA ASP A 4 18.20 -10.40 0.56
C ASP A 4 17.72 -10.42 2.02
N PHE A 5 16.79 -11.32 2.35
CA PHE A 5 16.14 -11.42 3.66
C PHE A 5 16.45 -12.80 4.28
N PRO A 6 17.26 -12.88 5.35
CA PRO A 6 17.37 -14.08 6.17
C PRO A 6 16.02 -14.59 6.70
N ASP A 7 15.90 -15.91 6.86
CA ASP A 7 14.64 -16.61 7.16
C ASP A 7 14.02 -16.29 8.54
N ASN A 8 14.74 -15.60 9.43
CA ASN A 8 14.25 -15.24 10.75
C ASN A 8 14.75 -13.86 11.21
N ILE A 9 14.40 -12.82 10.47
CA ILE A 9 14.73 -11.44 10.85
C ILE A 9 13.66 -10.88 11.78
N ASN A 10 14.10 -10.40 12.94
CA ASN A 10 13.31 -9.56 13.81
C ASN A 10 13.54 -8.08 13.49
N LEU A 11 12.50 -7.38 13.04
CA LEU A 11 12.56 -5.96 12.65
C LEU A 11 12.91 -5.04 13.84
N TYR A 12 12.51 -5.43 15.05
CA TYR A 12 12.82 -4.68 16.27
C TYR A 12 14.32 -4.75 16.58
N GLU A 13 14.92 -5.94 16.47
CA GLU A 13 16.37 -6.14 16.67
C GLU A 13 17.19 -5.47 15.56
N LEU A 14 16.71 -5.56 14.33
CA LEU A 14 17.33 -4.94 13.16
C LEU A 14 17.42 -3.40 13.25
N LEU A 15 16.47 -2.75 13.94
CA LEU A 15 16.54 -1.31 14.25
C LEU A 15 17.13 -1.04 15.64
N GLY A 16 17.25 -2.05 16.50
CA GLY A 16 17.69 -1.87 17.89
C GLY A 16 16.66 -1.22 18.79
N CYS A 17 15.37 -1.32 18.42
CA CYS A 17 14.27 -0.74 19.18
C CYS A 17 13.44 -1.82 19.89
N ASN A 18 12.56 -1.39 20.79
CA ASN A 18 11.67 -2.28 21.53
C ASN A 18 10.24 -2.23 20.95
N LYS A 19 9.43 -3.24 21.24
CA LYS A 19 7.98 -3.25 21.02
C LYS A 19 7.25 -2.09 21.72
N THR A 20 7.86 -1.42 22.69
CA THR A 20 7.32 -0.21 23.34
C THR A 20 7.79 1.09 22.70
N SER A 21 8.72 1.06 21.74
CA SER A 21 9.28 2.25 21.12
C SER A 21 8.25 3.03 20.32
N THR A 22 8.29 4.36 20.43
CA THR A 22 7.42 5.27 19.70
C THR A 22 7.87 5.41 18.23
N PRO A 23 6.99 5.85 17.31
CA PRO A 23 7.36 6.09 15.91
C PRO A 23 8.53 7.07 15.75
N ASP A 24 8.61 8.09 16.60
CA ASP A 24 9.73 9.05 16.61
C ASP A 24 11.06 8.39 16.98
N GLN A 25 11.07 7.52 17.99
CA GLN A 25 12.25 6.74 18.38
C GLN A 25 12.68 5.81 17.26
N ILE A 26 11.73 5.10 16.64
CA ILE A 26 11.99 4.20 15.51
C ILE A 26 12.64 4.97 14.34
N ASN A 27 12.13 6.16 14.02
CA ASN A 27 12.72 7.00 12.98
C ASN A 27 14.11 7.54 13.35
N ALA A 28 14.36 7.83 14.62
CA ALA A 28 15.68 8.25 15.10
C ALA A 28 16.71 7.13 14.96
N GLU A 29 16.38 5.92 15.41
CA GLU A 29 17.25 4.73 15.30
C GLU A 29 17.51 4.34 13.84
N TYR A 30 16.47 4.38 13.00
CA TYR A 30 16.61 4.18 11.55
C TYR A 30 17.62 5.15 10.95
N LYS A 31 17.51 6.45 11.26
CA LYS A 31 18.45 7.47 10.77
C LYS A 31 19.87 7.28 11.28
N ALA A 32 20.05 6.70 12.47
CA ALA A 32 21.38 6.38 12.99
C ALA A 32 21.98 5.22 12.18
N ARG A 33 21.27 4.10 12.08
CA ARG A 33 21.70 2.89 11.35
C ARG A 33 22.00 3.15 9.88
N VAL A 34 21.16 3.92 9.19
CA VAL A 34 21.35 4.24 7.77
C VAL A 34 22.66 4.97 7.49
N ARG A 35 23.14 5.81 8.43
CA ARG A 35 24.41 6.53 8.24
C ARG A 35 25.60 5.58 8.21
N ASP A 36 25.50 4.44 8.86
CA ASP A 36 26.58 3.46 8.92
C ASP A 36 26.66 2.63 7.63
N PHE A 37 25.53 2.46 6.93
CA PHE A 37 25.43 1.70 5.67
C PHE A 37 25.29 2.60 4.42
N HIS A 38 25.56 3.91 4.53
CA HIS A 38 25.49 4.81 3.39
C HIS A 38 26.67 4.58 2.43
N PRO A 39 26.47 4.50 1.10
CA PRO A 39 27.52 4.16 0.12
C PRO A 39 28.75 5.07 0.15
N ASP A 40 28.62 6.28 0.70
CA ASP A 40 29.74 7.22 0.89
C ASP A 40 30.72 6.80 2.01
N LYS A 41 30.30 5.92 2.93
CA LYS A 41 31.07 5.50 4.11
C LYS A 41 31.58 4.07 4.05
N VAL A 42 31.07 3.25 3.13
CA VAL A 42 31.44 1.84 2.97
C VAL A 42 32.33 1.66 1.76
N ASP A 43 33.32 0.79 1.89
CA ASP A 43 34.22 0.40 0.81
C ASP A 43 33.47 -0.36 -0.30
N ASP A 44 33.99 -0.32 -1.52
CA ASP A 44 33.36 -0.98 -2.68
C ASP A 44 33.15 -2.49 -2.49
N SER A 45 33.97 -3.15 -1.66
CA SER A 45 33.81 -4.57 -1.31
C SER A 45 32.62 -4.85 -0.41
N GLU A 46 32.16 -3.86 0.35
CA GLU A 46 31.04 -3.98 1.31
C GLU A 46 29.77 -3.29 0.79
N LYS A 47 29.82 -2.72 -0.41
CA LYS A 47 28.70 -2.00 -1.01
C LYS A 47 27.45 -2.86 -1.13
N GLU A 48 27.60 -4.11 -1.55
CA GLU A 48 26.48 -5.03 -1.73
C GLU A 48 25.83 -5.42 -0.39
N THR A 49 26.64 -5.67 0.64
CA THR A 49 26.14 -5.99 1.98
C THR A 49 25.49 -4.77 2.63
N ALA A 50 26.06 -3.58 2.45
CA ALA A 50 25.47 -2.33 2.90
C ALA A 50 24.12 -2.03 2.22
N GLU A 51 24.02 -2.28 0.91
CA GLU A 51 22.77 -2.11 0.16
C GLU A 51 21.67 -3.06 0.66
N ARG A 52 22.02 -4.34 0.92
CA ARG A 52 21.11 -5.31 1.54
C ARG A 52 20.62 -4.84 2.90
N GLN A 53 21.53 -4.38 3.76
CA GLN A 53 21.18 -3.86 5.09
C GLN A 53 20.33 -2.60 5.01
N PHE A 54 20.60 -1.72 4.06
CA PHE A 54 19.82 -0.51 3.84
C PHE A 54 18.37 -0.83 3.44
N ARG A 55 18.17 -1.80 2.53
CA ARG A 55 16.82 -2.28 2.18
C ARG A 55 16.10 -2.83 3.41
N LEU A 56 16.76 -3.66 4.20
CA LEU A 56 16.23 -4.23 5.44
C LEU A 56 15.81 -3.15 6.44
N LEU A 57 16.67 -2.16 6.70
CA LEU A 57 16.37 -1.05 7.61
C LEU A 57 15.17 -0.22 7.13
N THR A 58 15.07 0.01 5.82
CA THR A 58 13.96 0.75 5.21
C THR A 58 12.64 0.00 5.41
N THR A 59 12.64 -1.31 5.15
CA THR A 59 11.49 -2.20 5.41
C THR A 59 11.08 -2.20 6.88
N ALA A 60 12.04 -2.30 7.79
CA ALA A 60 11.79 -2.27 9.23
C ALA A 60 11.10 -0.96 9.65
N LYS A 61 11.60 0.17 9.15
CA LYS A 61 11.02 1.48 9.44
C LYS A 61 9.60 1.62 8.87
N ASP A 62 9.35 1.15 7.65
CA ASP A 62 8.01 1.20 7.04
C ASP A 62 6.96 0.41 7.84
N ILE A 63 7.31 -0.80 8.28
CA ILE A 63 6.41 -1.68 9.04
C ILE A 63 6.22 -1.19 10.47
N LEU A 64 7.30 -0.81 11.17
CA LEU A 64 7.21 -0.46 12.59
C LEU A 64 6.70 0.97 12.84
N CYS A 65 6.83 1.87 11.86
CA CYS A 65 6.33 3.25 11.98
C CYS A 65 4.81 3.33 11.76
N ASP A 66 4.23 2.46 10.93
CA ASP A 66 2.79 2.38 10.71
C ASP A 66 2.13 1.48 11.76
N GLN A 67 1.19 2.03 12.52
CA GLN A 67 0.54 1.32 13.62
C GLN A 67 -0.26 0.09 13.16
N ASN A 68 -0.86 0.12 11.96
CA ASN A 68 -1.59 -1.02 11.42
C ASN A 68 -0.62 -2.11 10.96
N LYS A 69 0.42 -1.75 10.19
CA LYS A 69 1.44 -2.72 9.75
C LYS A 69 2.15 -3.36 10.94
N ARG A 70 2.49 -2.58 11.97
CA ARG A 70 3.09 -3.05 13.21
C ARG A 70 2.22 -4.06 13.94
N LYS A 71 0.90 -3.82 14.06
CA LYS A 71 -0.04 -4.78 14.66
C LYS A 71 -0.06 -6.10 13.90
N HIS A 72 -0.11 -6.05 12.56
CA HIS A 72 -0.06 -7.27 11.75
C HIS A 72 1.27 -8.00 11.89
N TYR A 73 2.38 -7.27 12.00
CA TYR A 73 3.70 -7.85 12.24
C TYR A 73 3.78 -8.50 13.63
N ASP A 74 3.24 -7.87 14.67
CA ASP A 74 3.17 -8.44 16.02
C ASP A 74 2.29 -9.70 16.06
N MET A 75 1.19 -9.73 15.30
CA MET A 75 0.40 -10.95 15.10
C MET A 75 1.20 -12.05 14.40
N TYR A 76 1.92 -11.70 13.33
CA TYR A 76 2.82 -12.63 12.63
C TYR A 76 3.86 -13.26 13.56
N LEU A 77 4.48 -12.46 14.44
CA LEU A 77 5.39 -12.95 15.47
C LEU A 77 4.71 -13.88 16.47
N SER A 78 3.45 -13.61 16.84
CA SER A 78 2.69 -14.45 17.79
C SER A 78 2.24 -15.79 17.18
N MET A 79 2.01 -15.83 15.87
CA MET A 79 1.51 -17.00 15.13
C MET A 79 2.59 -18.04 14.80
N GLY A 80 3.82 -17.85 15.31
CA GLY A 80 4.89 -18.85 15.20
C GLY A 80 5.50 -18.95 13.79
N SER A 81 5.50 -17.85 13.03
CA SER A 81 6.29 -17.65 11.79
C SER A 81 6.46 -18.88 10.89
N GLN A 82 5.35 -19.51 10.50
CA GLN A 82 5.38 -20.59 9.49
C GLN A 82 5.79 -20.09 8.09
N MET A 83 5.72 -18.77 7.86
CA MET A 83 6.05 -18.12 6.60
C MET A 83 7.22 -17.15 6.79
N SER A 84 8.00 -16.89 5.74
CA SER A 84 9.07 -15.89 5.80
C SER A 84 8.52 -14.47 5.91
N LEU A 85 9.31 -13.53 6.46
CA LEU A 85 8.94 -12.11 6.53
C LEU A 85 8.57 -11.57 5.14
N LYS A 86 9.36 -11.92 4.12
CA LYS A 86 9.12 -11.50 2.74
C LYS A 86 7.77 -12.02 2.23
N GLU A 87 7.48 -13.29 2.47
CA GLU A 87 6.23 -13.90 2.02
C GLU A 87 5.02 -13.31 2.75
N TRP A 88 5.19 -12.91 4.01
CA TRP A 88 4.16 -12.19 4.76
C TRP A 88 3.90 -10.79 4.20
N MET A 89 4.97 -10.06 3.84
CA MET A 89 4.87 -8.75 3.20
C MET A 89 4.21 -8.84 1.82
N ASP A 90 4.64 -9.79 0.98
CA ASP A 90 4.09 -10.01 -0.37
C ASP A 90 2.60 -10.36 -0.32
N ASN A 91 2.18 -11.13 0.69
CA ASN A 91 0.78 -11.47 0.88
C ASN A 91 -0.07 -10.28 1.34
N GLN A 92 0.47 -9.36 2.16
CA GLN A 92 -0.24 -8.14 2.53
C GLN A 92 -0.52 -7.23 1.33
N GLU A 93 0.47 -7.02 0.46
CA GLU A 93 0.28 -6.17 -0.73
C GLU A 93 -0.68 -6.81 -1.73
N LYS A 94 -0.56 -8.12 -1.96
CA LYS A 94 -1.51 -8.86 -2.81
C LYS A 94 -2.93 -8.79 -2.26
N LEU A 95 -3.12 -8.84 -0.94
CA LEU A 95 -4.43 -8.63 -0.33
C LEU A 95 -4.93 -7.21 -0.57
N GLN A 96 -4.09 -6.18 -0.50
CA GLN A 96 -4.49 -4.80 -0.84
C GLN A 96 -4.87 -4.66 -2.33
N GLN A 97 -4.09 -5.25 -3.23
CA GLN A 97 -4.35 -5.22 -4.68
C GLN A 97 -5.59 -6.02 -5.08
N THR A 98 -5.84 -7.18 -4.45
CA THR A 98 -7.07 -7.97 -4.68
C THR A 98 -8.29 -7.31 -4.04
N MET A 99 -8.13 -6.66 -2.87
CA MET A 99 -9.17 -5.86 -2.23
C MET A 99 -9.52 -4.57 -3.00
N HIS A 100 -8.64 -4.08 -3.89
CA HIS A 100 -8.94 -2.93 -4.76
C HIS A 100 -10.22 -3.14 -5.61
N TRP A 101 -10.53 -4.38 -6.00
CA TRP A 101 -11.76 -4.73 -6.72
C TRP A 101 -12.95 -5.07 -5.81
N VAL A 102 -12.74 -5.16 -4.49
CA VAL A 102 -13.76 -5.44 -3.47
C VAL A 102 -14.37 -4.15 -2.92
N GLN A 103 -13.90 -2.99 -3.35
CA GLN A 103 -14.62 -1.72 -3.15
C GLN A 103 -15.92 -1.76 -3.97
N LEU A 104 -16.96 -2.37 -3.40
CA LEU A 104 -18.35 -2.07 -3.72
C LEU A 104 -18.51 -0.58 -3.47
N LYS A 105 -18.32 0.24 -4.51
CA LYS A 105 -18.91 1.58 -4.55
C LYS A 105 -20.37 1.35 -4.23
N GLU A 106 -20.86 1.97 -3.16
CA GLU A 106 -22.30 2.00 -2.92
C GLU A 106 -22.92 2.41 -4.25
N PRO A 107 -23.75 1.56 -4.89
CA PRO A 107 -24.38 1.96 -6.12
C PRO A 107 -25.15 3.22 -5.74
N THR A 108 -24.69 4.38 -6.22
CA THR A 108 -25.41 5.64 -6.03
C THR A 108 -26.86 5.31 -6.31
N PRO A 109 -27.77 5.45 -5.34
CA PRO A 109 -29.13 4.98 -5.51
C PRO A 109 -29.69 5.72 -6.72
N MET A 110 -29.78 5.00 -7.83
CA MET A 110 -30.26 5.54 -9.09
C MET A 110 -31.76 5.71 -8.86
N ILE A 111 -32.13 6.93 -8.45
CA ILE A 111 -33.49 7.44 -8.25
C ILE A 111 -34.09 7.09 -6.87
N ALA A 112 -33.73 7.88 -5.84
CA ALA A 112 -34.62 8.13 -4.70
C ALA A 112 -35.28 9.50 -4.92
N GLY A 113 -36.60 9.49 -5.13
CA GLY A 113 -37.38 10.65 -5.51
C GLY A 113 -37.61 11.69 -4.39
N THR A 114 -37.60 12.95 -4.84
CA THR A 114 -38.41 14.10 -4.41
C THR A 114 -38.15 14.75 -3.04
N GLN A 115 -37.60 15.97 -3.06
CA GLN A 115 -38.19 17.13 -2.36
C GLN A 115 -38.05 18.43 -3.18
N ASN A 116 -39.14 18.76 -3.87
CA ASN A 116 -39.80 20.07 -4.05
C ASN A 116 -38.97 21.36 -4.26
N LEU A 117 -38.96 21.85 -5.51
CA LEU A 117 -39.04 23.29 -5.79
C LEU A 117 -40.12 23.56 -6.83
N ASN A 118 -40.96 24.53 -6.47
CA ASN A 118 -42.20 24.99 -7.06
C ASN A 118 -42.00 25.59 -8.47
N GLY A 119 -42.87 25.24 -9.43
CA GLY A 119 -43.03 26.05 -10.65
C GLY A 119 -43.33 25.30 -11.95
N GLN A 120 -44.63 25.18 -12.25
CA GLN A 120 -45.22 25.12 -13.59
C GLN A 120 -45.20 23.78 -14.36
N ASN A 121 -46.44 23.26 -14.46
CA ASN A 121 -46.94 22.26 -15.37
C ASN A 121 -46.62 22.58 -16.84
N GLN A 122 -45.87 21.73 -17.52
CA GLN A 122 -46.00 21.53 -18.97
C GLN A 122 -45.59 20.11 -19.39
N LYS A 123 -46.30 19.63 -20.41
CA LYS A 123 -46.48 18.24 -20.82
C LYS A 123 -45.19 17.52 -21.22
N ARG A 124 -45.16 16.22 -20.96
CA ARG A 124 -44.13 15.26 -21.37
C ARG A 124 -44.07 15.17 -22.90
N GLU A 125 -42.95 15.58 -23.48
CA GLU A 125 -42.51 15.20 -24.82
C GLU A 125 -41.30 14.26 -24.67
N GLY A 126 -41.25 13.21 -25.51
CA GLY A 126 -40.36 12.07 -25.36
C GLY A 126 -38.87 12.38 -25.42
N TRP A 127 -38.07 11.47 -24.86
CA TRP A 127 -36.62 11.55 -24.87
C TRP A 127 -36.13 11.50 -26.32
N LYS A 128 -35.64 12.62 -26.84
CA LYS A 128 -34.84 12.63 -28.08
C LYS A 128 -33.45 12.12 -27.74
N SER A 129 -33.10 10.97 -28.30
CA SER A 129 -31.75 10.41 -28.28
C SER A 129 -30.79 11.39 -28.95
N HIS A 130 -30.01 12.13 -28.18
CA HIS A 130 -28.84 12.84 -28.71
C HIS A 130 -27.70 11.83 -28.76
N GLU A 131 -27.47 11.24 -29.93
CA GLU A 131 -26.20 10.58 -30.22
C GLU A 131 -25.09 11.63 -30.08
N SER A 132 -24.25 11.50 -29.06
CA SER A 132 -23.10 12.38 -28.91
C SER A 132 -22.15 12.13 -30.09
N ALA A 133 -21.61 13.19 -30.69
CA ALA A 133 -20.65 13.11 -31.80
C ALA A 133 -19.45 12.18 -31.51
N THR A 134 -19.13 11.99 -30.22
CA THR A 134 -18.15 11.02 -29.73
C THR A 134 -18.55 9.57 -30.02
N LEU A 135 -19.82 9.18 -29.83
CA LEU A 135 -20.31 7.82 -30.10
C LEU A 135 -20.37 7.50 -31.59
N GLN A 136 -20.50 8.54 -32.43
CA GLN A 136 -20.50 8.40 -33.88
C GLN A 136 -19.08 8.20 -34.44
N ALA A 137 -18.07 8.83 -33.82
CA ALA A 137 -16.66 8.63 -34.17
C ALA A 137 -16.16 7.20 -33.87
N PHE A 138 -16.63 6.57 -32.78
CA PHE A 138 -16.26 5.20 -32.41
C PHE A 138 -16.82 4.12 -33.35
N ARG A 139 -18.02 4.33 -33.90
CA ARG A 139 -18.61 3.39 -34.87
C ARG A 139 -17.96 3.46 -36.25
N SER A 140 -17.20 4.51 -36.54
CA SER A 140 -16.69 4.81 -37.87
C SER A 140 -15.24 4.41 -38.10
N TYR A 141 -14.54 3.88 -37.09
CA TYR A 141 -13.16 3.42 -37.25
C TYR A 141 -13.13 2.02 -37.89
N LYS A 142 -12.84 1.97 -39.19
CA LYS A 142 -12.41 0.74 -39.88
C LYS A 142 -10.90 0.56 -39.71
N ILE A 143 -10.47 -0.68 -39.44
CA ILE A 143 -9.09 -1.17 -39.61
C ILE A 143 -8.75 -1.17 -41.11
#